data_AF-A0A2P5XY89-F1
#
_entry.id   AF-A0A2P5XY89-F1
#
_cell.length_a   1.000
_cell.length_b   1.000
_cell.length_c   1.000
_cell.angle_alpha   90.00
_cell.angle_beta   90.00
_cell.angle_gamma   90.00
#
_symmetry.space_group_name_H-M   'P 1'
#
loop_
_entity.id
_entity.type
_entity.pdbx_description
1 polymer ?
#
loop_
_entity_poly.entity_id
_entity_poly.type
_entity_poly.pdbx_seq_one_letter_code
_entity_poly.pdbx_strand_id
1 'polypeptide(L)'
;MGTTVTDDGSPKEKTTLAAWARENTASAGETETWKHEIIDPKLEGIYDEAEVLNLVTVALQCVQEDKDARPTMREAVEMLLRNENH
;
A
#
# COMPACT_ATOMS: atom_id res chain seq x y z
N MET A 1 28.97 -4.50 -4.02
CA MET A 1 29.60 -3.18 -3.80
C MET A 1 28.69 -2.12 -4.39
N GLY A 2 28.38 -1.09 -3.63
CA GLY A 2 27.45 -0.02 -3.99
C GLY A 2 27.10 0.77 -2.75
N THR A 3 28.04 1.58 -2.28
CA THR A 3 27.84 2.50 -1.16
C THR A 3 27.22 3.78 -1.68
N THR A 4 25.98 4.06 -1.31
CA THR A 4 25.38 5.39 -1.48
C THR A 4 25.73 6.23 -0.25
N VAL A 5 26.58 7.23 -0.46
CA VAL A 5 26.82 8.31 0.48
C VAL A 5 25.74 9.36 0.24
N THR A 6 24.92 9.63 1.25
CA THR A 6 24.15 10.88 1.35
C THR A 6 24.37 11.43 2.75
N ASP A 7 24.99 12.60 2.77
CA ASP A 7 25.23 13.50 3.87
C ASP A 7 23.91 14.22 4.20
N ASP A 8 23.18 13.70 5.20
CA ASP A 8 22.27 14.45 6.06
C ASP A 8 21.99 13.55 7.28
N GLY A 9 22.44 14.01 8.46
CA GLY A 9 22.58 13.21 9.68
C GLY A 9 21.24 12.89 10.35
N SER A 10 20.42 12.06 9.71
CA SER A 10 19.30 11.37 10.36
C SER A 10 19.18 9.96 9.78
N PRO A 11 19.30 8.89 10.59
CA PRO A 11 18.99 7.54 10.14
C PRO A 11 17.50 7.50 9.78
N LYS A 12 17.16 7.69 8.50
CA LYS A 12 15.85 7.30 8.00
C LYS A 12 15.81 5.78 8.09
N GLU A 13 15.12 5.29 9.10
CA GLU A 13 14.95 3.88 9.37
C GLU A 13 14.44 3.22 8.09
N LYS A 14 15.19 2.25 7.56
CA LYS A 14 14.84 1.60 6.30
C LYS A 14 13.68 0.63 6.57
N THR A 15 12.45 1.10 6.42
CA THR A 15 11.26 0.25 6.49
C THR A 15 10.87 -0.28 5.10
N THR A 16 10.10 -1.37 5.07
CA THR A 16 9.52 -1.87 3.82
C THR A 16 8.24 -1.09 3.50
N LEU A 17 7.92 -0.94 2.22
CA LEU A 17 6.66 -0.30 1.80
C LEU A 17 5.44 -0.97 2.45
N ALA A 18 5.47 -2.29 2.60
CA ALA A 18 4.40 -3.06 3.23
C ALA A 18 4.27 -2.78 4.74
N ALA A 19 5.38 -2.62 5.45
CA ALA A 19 5.37 -2.27 6.88
C ALA A 19 4.83 -0.85 7.09
N TRP A 20 5.35 0.12 6.33
CA TRP A 20 4.86 1.50 6.33
C TRP A 20 3.35 1.58 6.01
N ALA A 21 2.89 0.84 5.00
CA ALA A 21 1.48 0.88 4.61
C ALA A 21 0.56 0.27 5.68
N ARG A 22 1.02 -0.75 6.43
CA ARG A 22 0.26 -1.31 7.56
C ARG A 22 0.14 -0.32 8.72
N GLU A 23 1.20 0.42 9.01
CA GLU A 23 1.18 1.44 10.08
C GLU A 23 0.19 2.56 9.74
N ASN A 24 0.25 3.07 8.50
CA ASN A 24 -0.59 4.18 8.06
C ASN A 24 -2.07 3.80 7.85
N THR A 25 -2.35 2.56 7.44
CA THR A 25 -3.75 2.07 7.34
C THR A 25 -4.36 1.76 8.70
N ALA A 26 -3.56 1.48 9.74
CA ALA A 26 -4.02 1.23 11.10
C ALA A 26 -4.27 2.51 11.90
N SER A 27 -3.49 3.57 11.66
CA SER A 27 -3.70 4.90 12.26
C SER A 27 -4.75 5.70 11.48
N ALA A 28 -6.00 5.22 11.45
CA ALA A 28 -7.13 5.88 10.78
C ALA A 28 -7.64 7.14 11.52
N GLY A 29 -6.73 7.94 12.06
CA GLY A 29 -7.02 9.19 12.75
C GLY A 29 -6.16 10.30 12.16
N GLU A 30 -6.83 11.28 11.55
CA GLU A 30 -6.28 12.49 10.90
C GLU A 30 -5.89 12.32 9.43
N THR A 31 -6.91 12.41 8.56
CA THR A 31 -6.83 12.64 7.12
C THR A 31 -6.11 11.56 6.31
N GLU A 32 -6.72 11.14 5.20
CA GLU A 32 -6.21 10.15 4.24
C GLU A 32 -4.96 10.63 3.46
N THR A 33 -4.10 11.43 4.08
CA THR A 33 -2.88 12.00 3.51
C THR A 33 -1.91 10.93 3.04
N TRP A 34 -1.84 9.81 3.76
CA TRP A 34 -1.02 8.66 3.39
C TRP A 34 -1.38 8.10 2.01
N LYS A 35 -2.64 8.23 1.55
CA LYS A 35 -3.04 7.80 0.19
C LYS A 35 -2.22 8.55 -0.86
N HIS A 36 -2.03 9.85 -0.69
CA HIS A 36 -1.25 10.66 -1.62
C HIS A 36 0.24 10.29 -1.64
N GLU A 37 0.74 9.63 -0.59
CA GLU A 37 2.13 9.16 -0.55
C GLU A 37 2.35 7.88 -1.37
N ILE A 38 1.30 7.09 -1.63
CA ILE A 38 1.40 5.84 -2.42
C ILE A 38 0.89 5.95 -3.84
N ILE A 39 0.02 6.93 -4.12
CA ILE A 39 -0.62 7.05 -5.42
C ILE A 39 0.35 7.65 -6.41
N ASP A 40 0.49 7.01 -7.57
CA ASP A 40 1.33 7.51 -8.65
C ASP A 40 0.84 8.91 -9.07
N PRO A 41 1.68 9.96 -8.96
CA PRO A 41 1.32 11.32 -9.36
C PRO A 41 0.85 11.42 -10.82
N LYS A 42 1.24 10.47 -11.69
CA LYS A 42 0.80 10.40 -13.09
C LYS A 42 -0.67 10.04 -13.27
N LEU A 43 -1.33 9.56 -12.21
CA LEU A 43 -2.78 9.38 -12.22
C LEU A 43 -3.51 10.73 -12.12
N GLU A 44 -2.82 11.82 -11.76
CA GLU A 44 -3.34 13.19 -11.80
C GLU A 44 -4.67 13.39 -11.03
N GLY A 45 -4.91 12.59 -9.98
CA GLY A 45 -6.18 12.61 -9.25
C GLY A 45 -7.33 11.89 -9.95
N ILE A 46 -7.08 11.26 -11.10
CA ILE A 46 -8.05 10.51 -11.89
C ILE A 46 -8.04 9.05 -11.43
N TYR A 47 -8.65 8.82 -10.28
CA TYR A 47 -8.87 7.48 -9.72
C TYR A 47 -10.05 7.51 -8.75
N ASP A 48 -10.68 6.34 -8.55
CA ASP A 48 -11.67 6.18 -7.49
C ASP A 48 -10.95 5.86 -6.16
N GLU A 49 -11.25 6.65 -5.13
CA GLU A 49 -10.60 6.47 -3.82
C GLU A 49 -10.96 5.13 -3.15
N ALA A 50 -12.18 4.63 -3.36
CA ALA A 50 -12.61 3.36 -2.79
C ALA A 50 -11.93 2.17 -3.50
N GLU A 51 -11.74 2.27 -4.82
CA GLU A 51 -10.93 1.30 -5.59
C GLU A 51 -9.48 1.28 -5.11
N VAL A 52 -8.87 2.44 -4.87
CA VAL A 52 -7.51 2.56 -4.32
C VAL A 52 -7.41 1.91 -2.95
N LEU A 53 -8.34 2.21 -2.05
CA LEU A 53 -8.37 1.61 -0.70
C LEU A 53 -8.49 0.08 -0.76
N ASN A 54 -9.35 -0.42 -1.64
CA ASN A 54 -9.48 -1.85 -1.87
C ASN A 54 -8.19 -2.46 -2.42
N LEU A 55 -7.56 -1.80 -3.40
CA LEU A 55 -6.31 -2.25 -4.00
C LEU A 55 -5.19 -2.34 -2.97
N VAL A 56 -5.03 -1.34 -2.09
CA VAL A 56 -4.05 -1.39 -0.99
C VAL A 56 -4.33 -2.54 -0.05
N THR A 57 -5.61 -2.76 0.30
CA THR A 57 -6.02 -3.87 1.16
C THR A 57 -5.66 -5.22 0.54
N VAL A 58 -5.97 -5.42 -0.74
CA VAL A 58 -5.61 -6.64 -1.48
C VAL A 58 -4.10 -6.82 -1.55
N ALA A 59 -3.37 -5.76 -1.90
CA ALA A 59 -1.91 -5.79 -1.99
C ALA A 59 -1.26 -6.18 -0.65
N LEU A 60 -1.73 -5.62 0.46
CA LEU A 60 -1.24 -5.94 1.81
C LEU A 60 -1.46 -7.41 2.18
N GLN A 61 -2.59 -8.01 1.76
CA GLN A 61 -2.83 -9.44 1.97
C GLN A 61 -1.94 -10.32 1.08
N CYS A 62 -1.70 -9.91 -0.17
CA CYS A 62 -0.83 -10.64 -1.11
C CYS A 62 0.63 -10.70 -0.66
N VAL A 63 1.11 -9.69 0.07
CA VAL A 63 2.51 -9.59 0.53
C VAL A 63 2.71 -10.00 1.98
N GLN A 64 1.79 -10.77 2.56
CA GLN A 64 1.99 -11.34 3.90
C GLN A 64 3.24 -12.23 3.96
N GLU A 65 3.95 -12.17 5.08
CA GLU A 65 5.15 -12.98 5.31
C GLU A 65 4.80 -14.47 5.32
N ASP A 66 3.73 -14.82 6.04
CA ASP A 66 3.16 -16.17 5.99
C ASP A 66 2.54 -16.43 4.62
N LYS A 67 3.07 -17.42 3.90
CA LYS A 67 2.58 -17.84 2.59
C LYS A 67 1.15 -18.37 2.65
N ASP A 68 0.74 -18.97 3.76
CA ASP A 68 -0.56 -19.60 3.90
C ASP A 68 -1.65 -18.58 4.29
N ALA A 69 -1.24 -17.38 4.71
CA ALA A 69 -2.12 -16.23 4.96
C ALA A 69 -2.38 -15.37 3.71
N ARG A 70 -1.66 -15.63 2.60
CA ARG A 70 -1.87 -14.92 1.34
C ARG A 70 -3.14 -15.43 0.64
N PRO A 71 -3.92 -14.56 0.00
CA PRO A 71 -5.06 -15.00 -0.79
C PRO A 71 -4.59 -15.83 -1.98
N THR A 72 -5.41 -16.81 -2.38
CA THR A 72 -5.29 -17.43 -3.69
C THR A 72 -5.55 -16.40 -4.78
N MET A 73 -5.07 -16.65 -6.00
CA MET A 73 -5.35 -15.75 -7.13
C MET A 73 -6.84 -15.56 -7.39
N ARG A 74 -7.66 -16.59 -7.11
CA ARG A 74 -9.11 -16.50 -7.22
C ARG A 74 -9.68 -15.50 -6.21
N GLU A 75 -9.30 -15.64 -4.94
CA GLU A 75 -9.76 -14.73 -3.88
C GLU A 75 -9.28 -13.30 -4.14
N ALA A 76 -8.03 -13.12 -4.60
CA ALA A 76 -7.51 -11.80 -4.94
C ALA A 76 -8.35 -11.10 -6.04
N VAL A 77 -8.73 -11.84 -7.10
CA VAL A 77 -9.62 -11.31 -8.15
C VAL A 77 -11.01 -11.03 -7.60
N GLU A 78 -11.59 -11.93 -6.81
CA GLU A 78 -12.90 -11.72 -6.18
C GLU A 78 -12.91 -10.47 -5.28
N MET A 79 -11.82 -10.21 -4.55
CA MET A 79 -11.67 -9.00 -3.73
C MET A 79 -11.55 -7.74 -4.58
N LEU A 80 -10.77 -7.75 -5.66
CA LEU A 80 -10.61 -6.60 -6.57
C LEU A 80 -11.95 -6.18 -7.19
N LEU A 81 -12.76 -7.15 -7.58
CA LEU A 81 -14.05 -6.91 -8.25
C LEU A 81 -15.19 -6.53 -7.30
N ARG A 82 -14.99 -6.52 -5.96
CA ARG A 82 -16.07 -6.24 -4.99
C ARG A 82 -16.72 -4.87 -5.20
N ASN A 83 -15.98 -3.89 -5.72
CA ASN A 83 -16.45 -2.52 -5.90
C ASN A 83 -17.01 -2.24 -7.31
N GLU A 84 -16.92 -3.18 -8.26
CA GLU A 84 -17.40 -3.01 -9.64
C GLU A 84 -18.91 -3.32 -9.81
N ASN A 85 -19.61 -3.75 -8.75
CA ASN A 85 -21.02 -4.14 -8.80
C ASN A 85 -22.02 -2.98 -8.57
N HIS A 86 -21.71 -1.78 -9.03
CA HIS A 86 -22.65 -0.64 -9.05
C HIS A 86 -23.27 -0.43 -10.43
#